data_AF-A0A971CPQ7-F1
#
_entry.id   AF-A0A971CPQ7-F1
#
_cell.length_a   1.000
_cell.length_b   1.000
_cell.length_c   1.000
_cell.angle_alpha   90.00
_cell.angle_beta   90.00
_cell.angle_gamma   90.00
#
_symmetry.space_group_name_H-M   'P 1'
#
loop_
_entity.id
_entity.type
_entity.pdbx_description
1 polymer ?
#
loop_
_entity_poly.entity_id
_entity_poly.type
_entity_poly.pdbx_seq_one_letter_code
_entity_poly.pdbx_strand_id
1 'polypeptide(L)' 'HDDILFAPHKTPNFNISEVRMKRGDQREIIIENFRPSEYILAALRG' A
#
# COMPACT_ATOMS: atom_id res chain seq x y z
N HIS A 1 -3.57 -30.85 26.09
CA HIS A 1 -4.38 -29.64 25.88
C HIS A 1 -3.40 -28.50 25.66
N ASP A 2 -2.77 -28.51 24.48
CA ASP A 2 -2.01 -27.35 24.00
C ASP A 2 -2.99 -26.49 23.20
N ASP A 3 -3.93 -25.88 23.92
CA ASP A 3 -4.91 -24.98 23.32
C ASP A 3 -4.23 -23.63 23.15
N ILE A 4 -3.36 -23.53 22.14
CA ILE A 4 -2.96 -22.24 21.62
C ILE A 4 -4.22 -21.56 21.07
N LEU A 5 -4.73 -20.62 21.85
CA LEU A 5 -5.76 -19.68 21.45
C LEU A 5 -5.22 -18.89 20.27
N PHE A 6 -5.55 -19.29 19.04
CA PHE A 6 -5.46 -18.41 17.89
C PHE A 6 -6.47 -17.29 18.10
N ALA A 7 -6.09 -16.25 18.85
CA ALA A 7 -6.83 -15.01 18.84
C ALA A 7 -6.85 -14.54 17.38
N PRO A 8 -8.04 -14.37 16.77
CA PRO A 8 -8.14 -13.77 15.46
C PRO A 8 -7.89 -12.29 15.71
N HIS A 9 -6.62 -11.91 15.85
CA HIS A 9 -6.23 -10.53 15.67
C HIS A 9 -6.67 -10.23 14.25
N LYS A 10 -7.86 -9.64 14.14
CA LYS A 10 -8.44 -9.15 12.90
C LYS A 10 -7.35 -8.28 12.30
N THR A 11 -6.60 -8.81 11.34
CA THR A 11 -5.73 -7.99 10.53
C THR A 11 -6.68 -6.94 9.96
N PRO A 12 -6.55 -5.66 10.34
CA PRO A 12 -7.48 -4.66 9.84
C PRO A 12 -7.32 -4.70 8.33
N ASN A 13 -8.37 -5.16 7.64
CA ASN A 13 -8.38 -5.21 6.19
C ASN A 13 -8.75 -3.79 5.75
N PHE A 14 -7.76 -2.89 5.77
CA PHE A 14 -7.95 -1.53 5.30
C PHE A 14 -7.68 -1.51 3.80
N ASN A 15 -8.65 -1.06 3.02
CA ASN A 15 -8.41 -0.76 1.61
C ASN A 15 -7.60 0.54 1.56
N ILE A 16 -6.37 0.47 1.06
CA ILE A 16 -5.60 1.66 0.73
C ILE A 16 -6.15 2.18 -0.59
N SER A 17 -6.94 3.25 -0.55
CA SER A 17 -7.43 3.89 -1.77
C SER A 17 -6.25 4.40 -2.60
N GLU A 18 -5.32 5.12 -1.97
CA GLU A 18 -4.24 5.79 -2.66
C GLU A 18 -3.09 6.16 -1.70
N VAL A 19 -1.85 6.06 -2.17
CA VAL A 19 -0.66 6.58 -1.50
C VAL A 19 -0.03 7.62 -2.41
N ARG A 20 0.28 8.79 -1.85
CA ARG A 20 0.96 9.88 -2.55
C ARG A 20 2.34 10.14 -1.97
N MET A 21 3.33 10.30 -2.83
CA MET A 21 4.65 10.83 -2.49
C MET A 21 4.63 12.35 -2.61
N LYS A 22 5.16 13.05 -1.60
CA LYS A 22 5.48 14.48 -1.67
C LYS A 22 6.99 14.66 -1.80
N ARG A 23 7.46 15.25 -2.90
CA ARG A 23 8.88 15.58 -3.13
C ARG A 23 8.98 17.05 -3.53
N GLY A 24 9.36 17.90 -2.58
CA GLY A 24 9.30 19.36 -2.76
C GLY A 24 7.87 19.81 -3.05
N ASP A 25 7.67 20.42 -4.21
CA ASP A 25 6.36 20.86 -4.71
C ASP A 25 5.61 19.76 -5.48
N GLN A 26 6.28 18.66 -5.83
CA GLN A 26 5.65 17.54 -6.55
C GLN A 26 4.83 16.67 -5.60
N ARG A 27 3.64 16.29 -6.08
CA ARG A 27 2.75 15.32 -5.43
C ARG A 27 2.36 14.29 -6.46
N GLU A 28 2.89 13.08 -6.31
CA GLU A 28 2.68 11.98 -7.24
C GLU A 28 1.99 10.83 -6.53
N ILE A 29 1.01 10.22 -7.18
CA ILE A 29 0.42 8.96 -6.72
C ILE A 29 1.45 7.88 -6.95
N ILE A 30 1.71 7.03 -5.96
CA ILE A 30 2.65 5.91 -6.07
C ILE A 30 1.96 4.55 -5.97
N ILE A 31 0.85 4.47 -5.24
CA ILE A 31 0.02 3.26 -5.14
C ILE A 31 -1.44 3.70 -5.24
N GLU A 32 -2.23 3.02 -6.05
CA GLU A 32 -3.68 3.19 -6.14
C GLU A 32 -4.33 1.80 -6.19
N ASN A 33 -5.34 1.55 -5.34
CA ASN A 33 -6.02 0.25 -5.28
C ASN A 33 -5.06 -0.95 -5.17
N PHE A 34 -4.00 -0.82 -4.35
CA PHE A 34 -2.92 -1.81 -4.19
C PHE A 34 -2.11 -2.14 -5.45
N ARG A 35 -2.17 -1.29 -6.48
CA ARG A 35 -1.35 -1.40 -7.70
C ARG A 35 -0.35 -0.24 -7.78
N PRO A 36 0.85 -0.46 -8.33
CA PRO A 36 1.79 0.62 -8.60
C PRO A 36 1.17 1.61 -9.60
N SER A 37 1.39 2.90 -9.38
CA SER A 37 0.92 3.93 -10.30
C SER A 37 1.75 3.97 -11.59
N GLU A 38 1.22 4.65 -12.62
CA GLU A 38 1.98 4.92 -13.85
C GLU A 38 3.30 5.64 -13.61
N TYR A 39 3.38 6.49 -12.58
CA TYR A 39 4.63 7.16 -12.19
C TYR A 39 5.71 6.13 -11.80
N ILE A 40 5.34 5.12 -11.01
CA ILE A 40 6.24 4.03 -10.63
C ILE A 40 6.57 3.15 -11.84
N LEU A 41 5.57 2.81 -12.67
CA LEU A 41 5.80 2.00 -13.87
C LEU A 41 6.71 2.70 -14.89
N ALA A 42 6.59 4.02 -15.05
CA ALA A 42 7.49 4.82 -15.87
C ALA A 42 8.91 4.83 -15.32
N ALA A 43 9.08 4.99 -14.00
CA ALA A 43 10.39 4.97 -13.36
C ALA A 43 11.10 3.61 -13.48
N LEU A 44 10.36 2.51 -13.54
CA LEU A 44 10.89 1.15 -13.74
C LEU A 44 11.25 0.84 -15.21
N ARG A 45 10.70 1.60 -16.16
CA ARG A 45 10.95 1.45 -17.61
C ARG A 45 12.18 2.24 -18.12
N GLY A 46 12.88 2.94 -17.22
CA GLY A 46 14.07 3.74 -17.51
C GLY A 46 15.17 2.97 -18.23
#